data_AF-V5H5S0-F1
#
_entry.id   AF-V5H5S0-F1
#
_cell.length_a   1.000
_cell.length_b   1.000
_cell.length_c   1.000
_cell.angle_alpha   90.00
_cell.angle_beta   90.00
_cell.angle_gamma   90.00
#
_symmetry.space_group_name_H-M   'P 1'
#
loop_
_entity.id
_entity.type
_entity.pdbx_description
1 polymer ?
#
loop_
_entity_poly.entity_id
_entity_poly.type
_entity_poly.pdbx_seq_one_letter_code
_entity_poly.pdbx_strand_id
1 'polypeptide(L)'
;MCIALLRRFGPHSSRWIFVIFTLIINLIAIGGARKLHISRKQPNQVHLSYGATETERVVTWVTLDKTKESAVEYGVSTRDAKASGYASVFVDGGPKKRSMYIHRVV
;
A
#
# COMPACT_ATOMS: atom_id res chain seq x y z
N MET A 1 -50.71 -19.96 43.84
CA MET A 1 -50.50 -19.49 42.45
C MET A 1 -49.42 -18.41 42.47
N CYS A 2 -48.24 -18.78 41.97
CA CYS A 2 -47.10 -17.98 41.46
C CYS A 2 -46.66 -16.66 42.13
N ILE A 3 -45.97 -16.73 43.27
CA ILE A 3 -44.95 -15.72 43.68
C ILE A 3 -43.63 -16.46 44.06
N ALA A 4 -43.19 -17.40 43.21
CA ALA A 4 -41.96 -18.15 43.43
C ALA A 4 -41.14 -18.38 42.13
N LEU A 5 -41.32 -17.53 41.12
CA LEU A 5 -40.59 -17.64 39.84
C LEU A 5 -39.75 -16.41 39.47
N LEU A 6 -39.62 -15.42 40.35
CA LEU A 6 -38.84 -14.19 40.08
C LEU A 6 -37.58 -14.03 40.94
N ARG A 7 -36.97 -15.10 41.46
CA ARG A 7 -35.74 -15.01 42.26
C ARG A 7 -34.68 -16.08 41.96
N ARG A 8 -34.44 -16.43 40.69
CA ARG A 8 -33.34 -17.35 40.33
C ARG A 8 -32.29 -16.83 39.35
N PHE A 9 -32.16 -15.51 39.20
CA PHE A 9 -30.98 -14.93 38.56
C PHE A 9 -30.33 -13.91 39.49
N GLY A 10 -29.44 -14.42 40.35
CA GLY A 10 -28.55 -13.60 41.16
C GLY A 10 -27.44 -12.96 40.31
N PRO A 11 -26.82 -11.86 40.79
CA PRO A 11 -25.94 -10.96 40.02
C PRO A 11 -24.56 -11.52 39.68
N HIS A 12 -24.36 -12.85 39.77
CA HIS A 12 -23.05 -13.50 39.62
C HIS A 12 -22.86 -14.18 38.24
N SER A 13 -23.92 -14.67 37.60
CA SER A 13 -23.83 -15.33 36.28
C SER A 13 -23.66 -14.34 35.12
N SER A 14 -24.24 -13.15 35.26
CA SER A 14 -24.14 -12.06 34.29
C SER A 14 -22.71 -11.53 34.17
N ARG A 15 -21.95 -11.47 35.27
CA ARG A 15 -20.59 -10.91 35.29
C ARG A 15 -19.64 -11.68 34.38
N TRP A 16 -19.72 -13.00 34.35
CA TRP A 16 -18.90 -13.83 33.46
C TRP A 16 -19.30 -13.68 31.99
N ILE A 17 -20.61 -13.55 31.71
CA ILE A 17 -21.11 -13.32 30.35
C ILE A 17 -20.62 -11.97 29.81
N PHE A 18 -20.69 -10.91 30.61
CA PHE A 18 -20.15 -9.60 30.26
C PHE A 18 -18.63 -9.65 30.04
N VAL A 19 -17.88 -10.35 30.90
CA VAL A 19 -16.43 -10.51 30.74
C VAL A 19 -16.09 -11.27 29.46
N ILE A 20 -16.77 -12.38 29.18
CA ILE A 20 -16.56 -13.19 27.97
C ILE A 20 -16.93 -12.37 26.73
N PHE A 21 -18.06 -11.67 26.73
CA PHE A 21 -18.48 -10.83 25.61
C PHE A 21 -17.50 -9.67 25.35
N THR A 22 -16.99 -9.05 26.42
CA THR A 22 -15.96 -8.01 26.33
C THR A 22 -14.65 -8.57 25.79
N LEU A 23 -14.23 -9.77 26.23
CA LEU A 23 -13.03 -10.44 25.71
C LEU A 23 -13.19 -10.79 24.22
N ILE A 24 -14.34 -11.31 23.81
CA ILE A 24 -14.64 -11.65 22.41
C ILE A 24 -14.64 -10.40 21.53
N ILE A 25 -15.28 -9.30 21.97
CA ILE A 25 -15.27 -8.03 21.23
C ILE A 25 -13.85 -7.50 21.07
N ASN A 26 -13.03 -7.54 22.12
CA ASN A 26 -11.64 -7.10 22.04
C ASN A 26 -10.80 -8.01 21.12
N LEU A 27 -11.04 -9.33 21.12
CA LEU A 27 -10.41 -10.27 20.19
C LEU A 27 -10.79 -10.00 18.72
N ILE A 28 -12.08 -9.73 18.45
CA ILE A 28 -12.56 -9.38 17.10
C ILE A 28 -11.96 -8.04 16.65
N ALA A 29 -11.85 -7.05 17.54
CA ALA A 29 -11.23 -5.77 17.26
C ALA A 29 -9.73 -5.89 16.93
N ILE A 30 -9.00 -6.82 17.57
CA ILE A 30 -7.59 -7.11 17.28
C ILE A 30 -7.42 -7.87 15.95
N GLY A 31 -8.41 -8.67 15.54
CA GLY A 31 -8.40 -9.41 14.26
C GLY A 31 -8.48 -8.52 13.01
N GLY A 32 -8.81 -7.23 13.16
CA GLY A 32 -8.91 -6.24 12.10
C GLY A 32 -7.58 -5.59 11.71
N ALA A 33 -6.49 -6.35 11.56
CA ALA A 33 -5.25 -5.80 11.03
C ALA A 33 -5.46 -5.37 9.56
N ARG A 34 -5.59 -4.07 9.29
CA ARG A 34 -5.65 -3.56 7.92
C ARG A 34 -4.34 -3.91 7.22
N LYS A 35 -4.43 -4.71 6.17
CA LYS A 35 -3.30 -4.94 5.25
C LYS A 35 -2.91 -3.60 4.65
N LEU A 36 -1.76 -3.06 5.07
CA LEU A 36 -1.23 -1.82 4.50
C LEU A 36 -0.96 -2.06 3.01
N HIS A 37 -1.74 -1.43 2.14
CA HIS A 37 -1.55 -1.51 0.70
C HIS A 37 -0.42 -0.55 0.32
N ILE A 38 0.83 -1.04 0.37
CA ILE A 38 1.96 -0.32 -0.20
C ILE A 38 1.89 -0.51 -1.71
N SER A 39 1.59 0.56 -2.44
CA SER A 39 1.60 0.53 -3.90
C SER A 39 3.03 0.33 -4.40
N ARG A 40 3.28 -0.81 -5.03
CA ARG A 40 4.57 -1.18 -5.64
C ARG A 40 4.82 -0.53 -7.01
N LYS A 41 3.84 0.23 -7.51
CA LYS A 41 3.91 1.00 -8.75
C LYS A 41 4.43 2.42 -8.53
N GLN A 42 4.67 2.82 -7.28
CA GLN A 42 5.25 4.12 -6.98
C GLN A 42 6.71 4.18 -7.47
N PRO A 43 7.14 5.33 -8.03
CA PRO A 43 8.53 5.54 -8.40
C PRO A 43 9.47 5.46 -7.19
N ASN A 44 10.59 4.77 -7.36
CA ASN A 44 11.72 4.72 -6.44
C ASN A 44 13.01 5.12 -7.19
N GLN A 45 14.06 5.48 -6.45
CA GLN A 45 15.40 5.74 -7.00
C GLN A 45 15.38 6.69 -8.22
N VAL A 46 14.65 7.80 -8.09
CA VAL A 46 14.51 8.77 -9.18
C VAL A 46 15.84 9.48 -9.40
N HIS A 47 16.29 9.53 -10.64
CA HIS A 47 17.52 10.20 -11.07
C HIS A 47 17.24 11.07 -12.30
N LEU A 48 17.88 12.24 -12.35
CA LEU A 48 17.85 13.15 -13.49
C LEU A 48 19.25 13.28 -14.08
N SER A 49 19.35 13.31 -15.40
CA SER A 49 20.60 13.60 -16.11
C SER A 49 20.35 14.46 -17.34
N TYR A 50 21.42 15.03 -17.91
CA TYR A 50 21.37 15.58 -19.26
C TYR A 50 21.16 14.47 -20.30
N GLY A 51 20.54 14.82 -21.42
CA GLY A 51 20.40 13.97 -22.59
C GLY A 51 21.59 14.10 -23.55
N ALA A 52 21.33 13.94 -24.83
CA ALA A 52 22.35 14.14 -25.87
C ALA A 52 22.72 15.62 -26.04
N THR A 53 21.82 16.52 -25.62
CA THR A 53 21.99 17.98 -25.68
C THR A 53 21.69 18.63 -24.32
N GLU A 54 22.12 19.88 -24.13
CA GLU A 54 21.90 20.64 -22.91
C GLU A 54 20.43 21.03 -22.69
N THR A 55 19.59 20.90 -23.72
CA THR A 55 18.14 21.14 -23.66
C THR A 55 17.35 19.88 -23.29
N GLU A 56 17.97 18.70 -23.41
CA GLU A 56 17.34 17.42 -23.06
C GLU A 56 17.53 17.06 -21.58
N ARG A 57 16.51 16.49 -20.97
CA ARG A 57 16.55 15.98 -19.59
C ARG A 57 16.07 14.54 -19.58
N VAL A 58 16.92 13.64 -19.11
CA VAL A 58 16.55 12.24 -18.96
C VAL A 58 16.10 11.99 -17.53
N VAL A 59 14.87 11.51 -17.37
CA VAL A 59 14.33 11.07 -16.08
C VAL A 59 14.35 9.55 -16.05
N THR A 60 15.01 8.99 -15.03
CA THR A 60 15.06 7.54 -14.79
C THR A 60 14.49 7.23 -13.42
N TRP A 61 13.66 6.19 -13.30
CA TRP A 61 13.16 5.71 -12.02
C TRP A 61 12.87 4.21 -12.06
N VAL A 62 12.61 3.62 -10.88
CA VAL A 62 12.32 2.20 -10.74
C VAL A 62 10.95 1.98 -10.10
N THR A 63 10.16 1.04 -10.62
CA THR A 63 9.00 0.47 -9.92
C THR A 63 9.20 -1.01 -9.61
N LEU A 64 8.53 -1.50 -8.57
CA LEU A 64 8.56 -2.93 -8.17
C LEU A 64 7.45 -3.75 -8.82
N ASP A 65 6.55 -3.11 -9.56
CA ASP A 65 5.49 -3.73 -10.35
C ASP A 65 5.33 -3.02 -11.69
N LYS A 66 4.92 -3.79 -12.71
CA LYS A 66 4.67 -3.27 -14.05
C LYS A 66 3.61 -2.17 -14.03
N THR A 67 3.93 -1.02 -14.62
CA THR A 67 2.98 0.06 -14.88
C THR A 67 2.42 -0.04 -16.29
N LYS A 68 1.35 0.72 -16.57
CA LYS A 68 0.78 0.81 -17.93
C LYS A 68 1.66 1.65 -18.86
N GLU A 69 2.29 2.69 -18.32
CA GLU A 69 3.09 3.65 -19.08
C GLU A 69 4.33 4.08 -18.29
N SER A 70 5.35 4.51 -19.04
CA SER A 70 6.48 5.31 -18.56
C SER A 70 6.26 6.72 -19.07
N ALA A 71 5.77 7.62 -18.24
CA ALA A 71 5.54 9.01 -18.65
C ALA A 71 5.91 9.98 -17.54
N VAL A 72 6.35 11.17 -17.94
CA VAL A 72 6.68 12.29 -17.06
C VAL A 72 5.87 13.49 -17.51
N GLU A 73 5.12 14.08 -16.59
CA GLU A 73 4.50 15.39 -16.78
C GLU A 73 5.43 16.47 -16.23
N TYR A 74 5.62 17.55 -16.99
CA TYR A 74 6.58 18.60 -16.67
C TYR A 74 6.09 19.97 -17.19
N GLY A 75 6.76 21.02 -16.71
CA GLY A 75 6.54 22.41 -17.08
C GLY A 75 7.14 23.33 -16.01
N VAL A 76 7.17 24.63 -16.27
CA VAL A 76 7.89 25.60 -15.41
C VAL A 76 7.05 26.01 -14.19
N SER A 77 5.78 26.32 -14.42
CA SER A 77 4.82 26.70 -13.36
C SER A 77 3.62 25.76 -13.29
N THR A 78 3.34 25.07 -14.38
CA THR A 78 2.27 24.08 -14.55
C THR A 78 2.84 22.75 -15.04
N ARG A 79 2.02 21.69 -15.04
CA ARG A 79 2.37 20.38 -15.63
C ARG A 79 1.60 20.21 -16.93
N ASP A 80 1.94 21.06 -17.89
CA ASP A 80 1.24 21.24 -19.16
C ASP A 80 1.87 20.45 -20.31
N ALA A 81 3.06 19.87 -20.11
CA ALA A 81 3.69 18.97 -21.05
C ALA A 81 3.77 17.53 -20.50
N LYS A 82 3.74 16.55 -21.40
CA LYS A 82 3.92 15.12 -21.09
C LYS A 82 4.92 14.50 -22.06
N ALA A 83 5.96 13.88 -21.54
CA ALA A 83 6.88 13.04 -22.30
C ALA A 83 6.62 11.56 -21.99
N SER A 84 6.65 10.71 -23.01
CA SER A 84 6.53 9.26 -22.88
C SER A 84 7.87 8.60 -23.17
N GLY A 85 8.14 7.49 -22.50
CA GLY A 85 9.35 6.71 -22.70
C GLY A 85 9.07 5.23 -22.58
N TYR A 86 10.07 4.47 -22.13
CA TYR A 86 10.00 3.01 -22.06
C TYR A 86 10.40 2.50 -20.68
N ALA A 87 10.19 1.21 -20.45
CA ALA A 87 10.69 0.52 -19.27
C ALA A 87 11.41 -0.77 -19.71
N SER A 88 12.56 -1.04 -19.10
CA SER A 88 13.24 -2.33 -19.19
C SER A 88 13.09 -3.11 -17.89
N VAL A 89 13.06 -4.43 -17.97
CA VAL A 89 12.95 -5.29 -16.77
C VAL A 89 14.34 -5.71 -16.34
N PHE A 90 14.63 -5.53 -15.05
CA PHE A 90 15.81 -6.07 -14.39
C PHE A 90 15.38 -7.13 -13.37
N VAL A 91 15.98 -8.31 -13.44
CA VAL A 91 15.74 -9.40 -12.49
C VAL A 91 16.97 -9.54 -11.61
N ASP A 92 16.81 -9.39 -10.29
CA ASP A 92 17.94 -9.47 -9.37
C ASP A 92 18.54 -10.88 -9.28
N GLY A 93 19.80 -10.96 -8.87
CA GLY A 93 20.52 -12.22 -8.72
C GLY A 93 20.06 -13.06 -7.52
N GLY A 94 19.29 -12.47 -6.59
CA GLY A 94 18.94 -13.08 -5.32
C GLY A 94 18.03 -14.31 -5.44
N PRO A 95 17.84 -15.08 -4.34
CA PRO A 95 17.02 -16.29 -4.36
C PRO A 95 15.57 -16.07 -4.79
N LYS A 96 15.04 -14.86 -4.56
CA LYS A 96 13.66 -14.48 -4.91
C LYS A 96 13.51 -13.95 -6.34
N LYS A 97 14.60 -13.78 -7.11
CA LYS A 97 14.60 -13.27 -8.50
C LYS A 97 13.63 -12.11 -8.71
N ARG A 98 13.75 -11.07 -7.88
CA ARG A 98 12.79 -9.96 -7.89
C ARG A 98 12.91 -9.21 -9.22
N SER A 99 11.77 -9.00 -9.87
CA SER A 99 11.67 -8.16 -11.06
C SER A 99 11.47 -6.69 -10.68
N MET A 100 12.26 -5.82 -11.28
CA MET A 100 12.19 -4.37 -11.17
C MET A 100 12.06 -3.78 -12.56
N TYR A 101 11.31 -2.70 -12.69
CA TYR A 101 11.05 -2.04 -13.97
C TYR A 101 11.78 -0.70 -13.96
N ILE A 102 12.80 -0.57 -14.81
CA ILE A 102 13.62 0.63 -14.94
C ILE A 102 13.00 1.47 -16.05
N HIS A 103 12.41 2.58 -15.68
CA HIS A 103 11.78 3.52 -16.59
C HIS A 103 12.79 4.56 -17.05
N ARG A 104 12.73 4.95 -18.32
CA ARG A 104 13.55 6.04 -18.88
C ARG A 104 12.71 6.88 -19.83
N VAL A 105 12.71 8.19 -19.62
CA VAL A 105 12.03 9.22 -20.44
C VAL A 105 13.05 10.31 -20.77
N VAL A 106 13.05 10.80 -22.02
CA VAL A 106 13.86 11.95 -22.49
C VAL A 106 12.92 13.10 -22.81
#